data_AF-A0A920HG75-F1
#
_entry.id   AF-A0A920HG75-F1
#
_cell.length_a   1.000
_cell.length_b   1.000
_cell.length_c   1.000
_cell.angle_alpha   90.00
_cell.angle_beta   90.00
_cell.angle_gamma   90.00
#
_symmetry.space_group_name_H-M   'P 1'
#
loop_
_entity.id
_entity.type
_entity.pdbx_description
1 polymer ?
#
loop_
_entity_poly.entity_id
_entity_poly.type
_entity_poly.pdbx_seq_one_letter_code
_entity_poly.pdbx_strand_id
1 'polypeptide(L)'
;MRFLGRAGLSTLYSAINEFRLGNYMSDYDVEVSRKIAYVMCGGDLTYSQNVSEEYLLDLERENFMSLLGNQKTLDRIQHMLMTKNL
;
A
#
# COMPACT_ATOMS: atom_id res chain seq x y z
N MET A 1 -9.37 8.13 -14.04
CA MET A 1 -9.35 8.73 -12.68
C MET A 1 -8.05 9.51 -12.52
N ARG A 2 -8.04 10.66 -11.82
CA ARG A 2 -6.85 11.53 -11.68
C ARG A 2 -6.05 11.19 -10.42
N PHE A 3 -4.73 11.06 -10.57
CA PHE A 3 -3.81 10.75 -9.48
C PHE A 3 -2.75 11.83 -9.31
N LEU A 4 -2.12 11.89 -8.13
CA LEU A 4 -1.12 12.90 -7.79
C LEU A 4 0.31 12.50 -8.18
N GLY A 5 0.57 11.21 -8.42
CA GLY A 5 1.90 10.70 -8.74
C GLY A 5 2.90 10.90 -7.59
N ARG A 6 4.18 11.05 -7.95
CA ARG A 6 5.30 11.16 -7.01
C ARG A 6 5.13 12.27 -5.96
N ALA A 7 4.48 13.38 -6.31
CA ALA A 7 4.24 14.47 -5.36
C ALA A 7 3.34 14.01 -4.20
N GLY A 8 2.23 13.33 -4.50
CA GLY A 8 1.36 12.74 -3.48
C GLY A 8 2.05 11.61 -2.72
N LEU A 9 2.81 10.77 -3.43
CA LEU A 9 3.52 9.64 -2.86
C LEU A 9 4.55 10.09 -1.82
N SER A 10 5.30 11.17 -2.12
CA SER A 10 6.27 11.75 -1.20
C SER A 10 5.61 12.23 0.10
N THR A 11 4.46 12.90 0.00
CA THR A 11 3.73 13.36 1.19
C THR A 11 3.29 12.19 2.06
N LEU A 12 2.75 11.13 1.44
CA LEU A 12 2.33 9.92 2.18
C LEU A 12 3.52 9.20 2.80
N TYR A 13 4.66 9.13 2.11
CA TYR A 13 5.87 8.49 2.65
C TYR A 13 6.45 9.28 3.83
N SER A 14 6.44 10.62 3.78
CA SER A 14 6.81 11.45 4.91
C SER A 14 5.89 11.19 6.11
N ALA A 15 4.57 11.18 5.90
CA ALA A 15 3.62 10.87 6.97
C ALA A 15 3.87 9.47 7.56
N ILE A 16 4.00 8.42 6.74
CA ILE A 16 4.31 7.07 7.20
C ILE A 16 5.59 7.05 8.05
N ASN A 17 6.61 7.79 7.63
CA ASN A 17 7.86 7.89 8.39
C ASN A 17 7.66 8.58 9.74
N GLU A 18 6.87 9.66 9.79
CA GLU A 18 6.51 10.33 11.04
C GLU A 18 5.75 9.40 12.00
N PHE A 19 4.78 8.63 11.50
CA PHE A 19 4.06 7.62 12.31
C PHE A 19 5.00 6.52 12.82
N ARG A 20 5.95 6.07 12.00
CA ARG A 20 6.95 5.08 12.43
C ARG A 20 7.85 5.63 13.53
N LEU A 21 8.37 6.84 13.35
CA LEU A 21 9.22 7.52 14.35
C LEU A 21 8.45 7.81 15.65
N GLY A 22 7.16 8.09 15.56
CA GLY A 22 6.26 8.22 16.71
C GLY A 22 5.90 6.91 17.40
N ASN A 23 6.44 5.76 16.97
CA ASN A 23 6.11 4.42 17.46
C ASN A 23 4.63 4.03 17.31
N TYR A 24 3.91 4.64 16.37
CA TYR A 24 2.52 4.31 16.05
C TYR A 24 2.38 3.18 15.01
N MET A 25 3.49 2.80 14.36
CA MET A 25 3.53 1.74 13.35
C MET A 25 4.66 0.76 13.65
N SER A 26 4.40 -0.54 13.47
CA SER A 26 5.44 -1.55 13.37
C SER A 26 6.15 -1.47 12.02
N ASP A 27 7.29 -2.16 11.87
CA ASP A 27 7.98 -2.22 10.57
C ASP A 27 7.12 -2.84 9.46
N TYR A 28 6.25 -3.78 9.83
CA TYR A 28 5.35 -4.42 8.87
C TYR A 28 4.17 -3.52 8.50
N ASP A 29 3.68 -2.68 9.43
CA ASP A 29 2.68 -1.65 9.09
C ASP A 29 3.25 -0.66 8.06
N VAL A 30 4.53 -0.26 8.22
CA VAL A 30 5.21 0.60 7.24
C VAL A 30 5.28 -0.05 5.87
N GLU A 31 5.62 -1.34 5.80
CA GLU A 31 5.67 -2.09 4.54
C GLU A 31 4.31 -2.08 3.82
N VAL A 32 3.23 -2.42 4.53
CA VAL A 32 1.86 -2.42 4.00
C VAL A 32 1.41 -1.00 3.62
N SER A 33 1.62 0.00 4.48
CA SER A 33 1.23 1.38 4.22
C SER A 33 1.93 1.97 3.00
N ARG A 34 3.21 1.63 2.75
CA ARG A 34 3.93 2.08 1.54
C ARG A 34 3.34 1.51 0.26
N LYS A 35 2.89 0.25 0.27
CA LYS A 35 2.20 -0.40 -0.87
C LYS A 35 0.86 0.29 -1.15
N ILE A 36 0.08 0.56 -0.10
CA ILE A 36 -1.19 1.29 -0.22
C ILE A 36 -0.96 2.69 -0.79
N ALA A 37 -0.01 3.45 -0.24
CA ALA A 37 0.32 4.79 -0.71
C ALA A 37 0.77 4.80 -2.18
N TYR A 38 1.55 3.79 -2.61
CA TYR A 38 1.97 3.63 -3.99
C TYR A 38 0.77 3.49 -4.93
N VAL A 39 -0.16 2.57 -4.63
CA VAL A 39 -1.39 2.38 -5.41
C VAL A 39 -2.26 3.65 -5.41
N MET A 40 -2.48 4.25 -4.23
CA MET A 40 -3.32 5.45 -4.08
C MET A 40 -2.77 6.68 -4.81
N CYS A 41 -1.46 6.71 -5.10
CA CYS A 41 -0.84 7.78 -5.87
C CYS A 41 -0.65 7.44 -7.35
N GLY A 42 -1.14 6.27 -7.79
CA GLY A 42 -1.07 5.81 -9.17
C GLY A 42 0.29 5.22 -9.52
N GLY A 43 1.10 4.83 -8.53
CA GLY A 43 2.43 4.26 -8.73
C GLY A 43 3.49 5.32 -8.98
N ASP A 44 4.37 5.08 -9.95
CA ASP A 44 5.53 5.93 -10.24
C ASP A 44 5.26 7.07 -11.24
N LEU A 45 4.02 7.59 -11.28
CA LEU A 45 3.67 8.68 -12.19
C LEU A 45 4.48 9.94 -11.84
N THR A 46 5.21 10.47 -12.81
CA THR A 46 6.10 11.63 -12.61
C THR A 46 5.36 12.93 -12.31
N TYR A 47 4.10 13.04 -12.73
CA TYR A 47 3.24 14.20 -12.49
C TYR A 47 1.78 13.75 -12.36
N SER A 48 0.92 14.68 -11.93
CA SER A 48 -0.51 14.41 -11.80
C SER A 48 -1.17 14.20 -13.16
N GLN A 49 -1.76 13.03 -13.39
CA GLN A 49 -2.39 12.68 -14.65
C GLN A 49 -3.59 11.75 -14.46
N ASN A 50 -4.39 11.62 -15.52
CA ASN A 50 -5.45 10.63 -15.59
C ASN A 50 -4.89 9.28 -16.00
N VAL A 51 -5.37 8.22 -15.36
CA VAL A 51 -5.07 6.83 -15.71
C VAL A 51 -6.35 6.07 -16.01
N SER A 52 -6.23 4.99 -16.78
CA SER A 52 -7.31 4.04 -17.02
C SER A 52 -7.61 3.21 -15.77
N GLU A 53 -8.78 2.59 -15.74
CA GLU A 53 -9.15 1.61 -14.71
C GLU A 53 -8.25 0.38 -14.79
N GLU A 54 -7.98 -0.14 -15.99
CA GLU A 54 -7.07 -1.29 -16.19
C GLU A 54 -5.69 -1.05 -15.56
N TYR A 55 -5.13 0.15 -15.75
CA TYR A 55 -3.85 0.52 -15.13
C TYR A 55 -3.90 0.42 -13.60
N LEU A 56 -5.00 0.84 -12.97
CA LEU A 56 -5.16 0.74 -11.52
C LEU A 56 -5.34 -0.70 -11.07
N LEU A 57 -6.13 -1.49 -11.78
CA LEU A 57 -6.34 -2.91 -11.46
C LEU A 57 -5.04 -3.70 -11.55
N ASP A 58 -4.21 -3.43 -12.56
CA ASP A 58 -2.89 -4.04 -12.69
C ASP A 58 -1.97 -3.65 -11.52
N LEU A 59 -1.96 -2.36 -11.18
CA LEU A 59 -1.16 -1.84 -10.07
C LEU A 59 -1.59 -2.42 -8.72
N GLU A 60 -2.88 -2.50 -8.47
CA GLU A 60 -3.47 -3.13 -7.28
C GLU A 60 -3.10 -4.61 -7.20
N ARG A 61 -3.28 -5.34 -8.31
CA ARG A 61 -2.98 -6.77 -8.39
C ARG A 61 -1.52 -7.04 -8.11
N GLU A 62 -0.59 -6.32 -8.73
CA GLU A 62 0.83 -6.50 -8.51
C GLU A 62 1.21 -6.27 -7.04
N ASN A 63 0.74 -5.17 -6.45
CA ASN A 63 1.07 -4.84 -5.05
C ASN A 63 0.43 -5.80 -4.05
N PHE A 64 -0.80 -6.25 -4.32
CA PHE A 64 -1.48 -7.25 -3.51
C PHE A 64 -0.75 -8.60 -3.58
N MET A 65 -0.42 -9.08 -4.78
CA MET A 65 0.31 -10.33 -4.97
C MET A 65 1.70 -10.28 -4.32
N SER A 66 2.38 -9.13 -4.38
CA SER A 66 3.65 -8.90 -3.68
C SER A 66 3.50 -9.07 -2.17
N LEU A 67 2.40 -8.60 -1.55
CA LEU A 67 2.14 -8.77 -0.13
C LEU A 67 1.81 -10.23 0.24
N LEU A 68 1.16 -10.98 -0.64
CA LEU A 68 0.90 -12.41 -0.40
C LEU A 68 2.18 -13.26 -0.30
N GLY A 69 3.29 -12.79 -0.89
CA GLY A 69 4.61 -13.40 -0.72
C GLY A 69 5.25 -13.17 0.66
N ASN A 70 4.65 -12.36 1.53
CA ASN A 70 5.16 -12.06 2.86
C ASN A 70 4.50 -12.93 3.94
N GLN A 71 5.32 -13.62 4.74
CA GLN A 71 4.84 -14.52 5.79
C GLN A 71 3.91 -13.84 6.81
N LYS A 72 4.20 -12.58 7.20
CA LYS A 72 3.33 -11.84 8.15
C LYS A 72 1.94 -11.57 7.56
N THR A 73 1.85 -11.40 6.24
CA THR A 73 0.55 -11.30 5.55
C THR A 73 -0.22 -12.60 5.67
N LEU A 74 0.45 -13.74 5.39
CA LEU A 74 -0.15 -15.06 5.46
C LEU A 74 -0.59 -15.40 6.88
N ASP A 75 0.25 -15.13 7.88
CA ASP A 75 -0.05 -15.34 9.29
C ASP A 75 -1.27 -14.51 9.72
N ARG A 76 -1.38 -13.27 9.26
CA ARG A 76 -2.54 -12.41 9.54
C ARG A 76 -3.81 -12.94 8.87
N ILE A 77 -3.74 -13.41 7.63
CA ILE A 77 -4.87 -14.05 6.94
C ILE A 77 -5.31 -15.31 7.70
N GLN A 78 -4.36 -16.19 8.03
CA GLN A 78 -4.64 -17.40 8.80
C GLN A 78 -5.25 -17.06 10.16
N HIS A 79 -4.69 -16.08 10.88
CA HIS A 79 -5.22 -15.62 12.15
C HIS A 79 -6.66 -15.10 11.99
N MET A 80 -6.94 -14.29 10.96
CA MET A 80 -8.29 -13.80 10.69
C MET A 80 -9.28 -14.95 10.42
N LEU A 81 -8.89 -15.96 9.64
CA LEU A 81 -9.71 -17.13 9.32
C LEU A 81 -9.97 -18.02 10.55
N MET A 82 -8.97 -18.19 11.41
CA MET A 82 -9.09 -19.01 12.62
C MET A 82 -9.86 -18.28 13.74
N THR A 83 -9.82 -16.95 13.76
CA THR A 83 -10.45 -16.13 14.81
C THR A 83 -11.87 -15.72 14.45
N LYS A 84 -12.16 -15.47 13.16
CA LYS A 84 -13.51 -15.26 12.66
C LYS A 84 -13.99 -16.57 12.03
N ASN A 85 -14.85 -17.30 12.75
CA ASN A 85 -15.72 -18.31 12.12
C ASN A 85 -16.57 -17.60 11.05
N LEU A 86 -16.13 -17.67 9.79
CA LEU A 86 -17.02 -17.63 8.64
C LEU A 86 -17.72 -19.00 8.50
#